data_AF-A0A1H6V6Z2-F1
#
_entry.id   AF-A0A1H6V6Z2-F1
#
_cell.length_a   1.000
_cell.length_b   1.000
_cell.length_c   1.000
_cell.angle_alpha   90.00
_cell.angle_beta   90.00
_cell.angle_gamma   90.00
#
_symmetry.space_group_name_H-M   'P 1'
#
loop_
_entity.id
_entity.type
_entity.pdbx_description
1 polymer ?
#
loop_
_entity_poly.entity_id
_entity_poly.type
_entity_poly.pdbx_seq_one_letter_code
_entity_poly.pdbx_strand_id
1 'polypeptide(L)'
;MQSLKKVIRLLIINKLLEFVLMILLKDYCKVFLMNYLHTRITIEADFVENVNLEEKSLQLQNRLLTLESKMEKAKELLQAGLNKHQIYKQLSIGFYVFNKLIGMAEDEQEAYFKNSGQAKHEEKTTRKLILIDEVRKAHNSGHSMRQIAKKFEISRQNVSRYLRDDVIVIHGSYGTKRKSILDSYLNGIDVLINQGYTCNRIEKIIRQKGCTGSSTLLRHYRSKLKKFYMKNII
;
A
#
# COMPACT_ATOMS: atom_id res chain seq x y z
N MET A 1 45.53 -3.08 -56.73
CA MET A 1 44.28 -3.17 -55.93
C MET A 1 44.49 -3.22 -54.41
N GLN A 2 45.58 -3.78 -53.88
CA GLN A 2 45.81 -3.87 -52.43
C GLN A 2 46.16 -2.53 -51.74
N SER A 3 46.84 -1.60 -52.43
CA SER A 3 47.20 -0.30 -51.85
C SER A 3 45.99 0.60 -51.58
N LEU A 4 45.04 0.65 -52.52
CA LEU A 4 43.81 1.47 -52.41
C LEU A 4 42.93 1.03 -51.23
N LYS A 5 42.78 -0.29 -51.02
CA LYS A 5 42.03 -0.84 -49.87
C LYS A 5 42.67 -0.49 -48.53
N LYS A 6 44.00 -0.36 -48.48
CA LYS A 6 44.74 0.03 -47.26
C LYS A 6 44.53 1.51 -46.93
N VAL A 7 44.56 2.38 -47.95
CA VAL A 7 44.29 3.83 -47.80
C VAL A 7 42.86 4.08 -47.35
N ILE A 8 41.87 3.40 -47.95
CA ILE A 8 40.46 3.52 -47.55
C ILE A 8 40.24 3.04 -46.11
N ARG A 9 40.86 1.93 -45.70
CA ARG A 9 40.79 1.48 -44.29
C ARG A 9 41.37 2.50 -43.31
N LEU A 10 42.49 3.13 -43.64
CA LEU A 10 43.11 4.17 -42.79
C LEU A 10 42.20 5.41 -42.66
N LEU A 11 41.56 5.84 -43.75
CA LEU A 11 40.61 6.96 -43.72
C LEU A 11 39.38 6.65 -42.86
N ILE A 12 38.83 5.43 -42.95
CA ILE A 12 37.69 4.99 -42.13
C ILE A 12 38.08 4.94 -40.64
N ILE A 13 39.25 4.40 -40.32
CA ILE A 13 39.74 4.33 -38.93
C ILE A 13 39.91 5.75 -38.36
N ASN A 14 40.50 6.69 -39.11
CA ASN A 14 40.64 8.08 -38.67
C ASN A 14 39.28 8.75 -38.43
N LYS A 15 38.31 8.57 -39.34
CA LYS A 15 36.94 9.08 -39.16
C LYS A 15 36.23 8.50 -37.93
N LEU A 16 36.43 7.22 -37.66
CA LEU A 16 35.87 6.57 -36.46
C LEU A 16 36.55 7.09 -35.18
N LEU A 17 37.87 7.35 -35.23
CA LEU A 17 38.62 7.91 -34.12
C LEU A 17 38.14 9.33 -33.79
N GLU A 18 37.92 10.18 -34.81
CA GLU A 18 37.33 11.52 -34.67
C GLU A 18 35.95 11.46 -33.99
N PHE A 19 35.10 10.51 -34.41
CA PHE A 19 33.76 10.34 -33.85
C PHE A 19 33.79 9.89 -32.37
N VAL A 20 34.69 8.98 -32.02
CA VAL A 20 34.88 8.53 -30.63
C VAL A 20 35.42 9.66 -29.75
N LEU A 21 36.37 10.45 -30.26
CA LEU A 21 36.86 11.66 -29.58
C LEU A 21 35.74 12.66 -29.32
N MET A 22 34.81 12.82 -30.27
CA MET A 22 33.66 13.70 -30.11
C MET A 22 32.66 13.20 -29.06
N ILE A 23 32.44 11.88 -28.97
CA ILE A 23 31.60 11.26 -27.92
C ILE A 23 32.26 11.46 -26.54
N LEU A 24 33.55 11.18 -26.43
CA LEU A 24 34.31 11.36 -25.20
C LEU A 24 34.31 12.82 -24.73
N LEU A 25 34.46 13.76 -25.67
CA LEU A 25 34.37 15.19 -25.36
C LEU A 25 32.97 15.58 -24.87
N LYS A 26 31.90 15.04 -25.48
CA LYS A 26 30.53 15.30 -25.04
C LYS A 26 30.27 14.79 -23.62
N ASP A 27 30.73 13.60 -23.30
CA ASP A 27 30.57 13.01 -21.97
C ASP A 27 31.40 13.75 -20.92
N TYR A 28 32.63 14.14 -21.28
CA TYR A 28 33.47 14.97 -20.42
C TYR A 28 32.86 16.35 -20.17
N CYS A 29 32.41 17.04 -21.22
CA CYS A 29 31.72 18.33 -21.11
C CYS A 29 30.45 18.21 -20.24
N LYS A 30 29.69 17.13 -20.35
CA LYS A 30 28.50 16.90 -19.53
C LYS A 30 28.84 16.75 -18.04
N VAL A 31 29.85 15.93 -17.71
CA VAL A 31 30.30 15.73 -16.32
C VAL A 31 30.92 17.00 -15.75
N PHE A 32 31.72 17.70 -16.55
CA PHE A 32 32.34 18.96 -16.18
C PHE A 32 31.29 20.04 -15.90
N LEU A 33 30.31 20.22 -16.80
CA LEU A 33 29.20 21.16 -16.61
C LEU A 33 28.36 20.79 -15.39
N MET A 34 28.05 19.50 -15.17
CA MET A 34 27.32 19.07 -13.98
C MET A 34 28.07 19.42 -12.70
N ASN A 35 29.38 19.17 -12.61
CA ASN A 35 30.16 19.49 -11.41
C ASN A 35 30.35 21.00 -11.21
N TYR A 36 30.59 21.76 -12.28
CA TYR A 36 30.82 23.20 -12.23
C TYR A 36 29.52 23.99 -11.93
N LEU A 37 28.40 23.57 -12.52
CA LEU A 37 27.10 24.20 -12.26
C LEU A 37 26.56 23.82 -10.88
N HIS A 38 26.75 22.58 -10.42
CA HIS A 38 26.27 22.16 -9.09
C HIS A 38 27.04 22.84 -7.94
N THR A 39 28.25 23.35 -8.20
CA THR A 39 29.07 24.10 -7.22
C THR A 39 28.85 25.62 -7.28
N ARG A 40 28.38 26.17 -8.40
CA ARG A 40 28.15 27.63 -8.57
C ARG A 40 26.69 28.05 -8.58
N ILE A 41 25.77 27.13 -8.89
CA ILE A 41 24.35 27.36 -8.75
C ILE A 41 23.95 26.90 -7.34
N THR A 42 24.24 27.73 -6.34
CA THR A 42 23.27 27.86 -5.25
C THR A 42 22.04 28.46 -5.90
N ILE A 43 21.11 27.59 -6.32
CA ILE A 43 19.72 28.00 -6.48
C ILE A 43 19.37 28.39 -5.05
N GLU A 44 19.44 29.68 -4.73
CA GLU A 44 18.47 30.23 -3.82
C GLU A 44 17.16 29.80 -4.45
N ALA A 45 16.64 28.68 -3.95
CA ALA A 45 15.24 28.45 -4.08
C ALA A 45 14.68 29.65 -3.34
N ASP A 46 14.37 30.69 -4.10
CA ASP A 46 13.05 31.27 -4.05
C ASP A 46 12.12 30.06 -4.10
N PHE A 47 11.98 29.40 -2.95
CA PHE A 47 10.73 28.86 -2.53
C PHE A 47 9.83 30.06 -2.70
N VAL A 48 9.20 30.11 -3.86
CA VAL A 48 7.92 30.78 -3.99
C VAL A 48 7.07 30.04 -2.97
N GLU A 49 7.12 30.50 -1.73
CA GLU A 49 6.15 30.26 -0.67
C GLU A 49 4.86 30.99 -1.06
N ASN A 50 4.39 30.76 -2.28
CA ASN A 50 2.98 30.83 -2.62
C ASN A 50 2.49 29.40 -2.87
N VAL A 51 3.00 28.43 -2.11
CA VAL A 51 2.23 27.21 -1.86
C VAL A 51 1.37 27.53 -0.66
N ASN A 52 0.09 27.80 -0.93
CA ASN A 52 -0.91 28.05 0.09
C ASN A 52 -0.77 26.98 1.20
N LEU A 53 -0.53 27.40 2.44
CA LEU A 53 -0.34 26.51 3.59
C LEU A 53 -1.52 25.52 3.70
N GLU A 54 -2.71 25.96 3.28
CA GLU A 54 -3.92 25.15 3.14
C GLU A 54 -3.75 24.00 2.13
N GLU A 55 -3.22 24.24 0.93
CA GLU A 55 -3.00 23.19 -0.07
C GLU A 55 -1.99 22.14 0.40
N LYS A 56 -0.92 22.58 1.08
CA LYS A 56 0.09 21.68 1.67
C LYS A 56 -0.52 20.83 2.79
N SER A 57 -1.36 21.44 3.63
CA SER A 57 -2.10 20.75 4.69
C SER A 57 -3.12 19.73 4.12
N LEU A 58 -3.85 20.09 3.07
CA LEU A 58 -4.83 19.23 2.39
C LEU A 58 -4.14 18.06 1.70
N GLN A 59 -2.99 18.27 1.06
CA GLN A 59 -2.19 17.19 0.47
C GLN A 59 -1.64 16.23 1.53
N LEU A 60 -1.22 16.74 2.69
CA LEU A 60 -0.79 15.92 3.83
C LEU A 60 -1.96 15.11 4.39
N GLN A 61 -3.13 15.72 4.58
CA GLN A 61 -4.36 15.04 4.99
C GLN A 61 -4.77 13.97 3.97
N ASN A 62 -4.74 14.28 2.68
CA ASN A 62 -5.05 13.34 1.60
C ASN A 62 -4.07 12.16 1.55
N ARG A 63 -2.83 12.30 2.07
CA ARG A 63 -1.91 11.16 2.19
C ARG A 63 -2.30 10.18 3.29
N LEU A 64 -3.05 10.63 4.29
CA LEU A 64 -3.54 9.81 5.41
C LEU A 64 -4.83 9.05 5.06
N LEU A 65 -5.61 9.54 4.09
CA LEU A 65 -6.82 8.86 3.61
C LEU A 65 -6.51 7.49 2.98
N THR A 66 -7.44 6.55 3.16
CA THR A 66 -7.47 5.26 2.44
C THR A 66 -7.85 5.48 0.98
N LEU A 67 -7.62 4.48 0.13
CA LEU A 67 -8.02 4.58 -1.28
C LEU A 67 -9.55 4.67 -1.41
N GLU A 68 -10.28 3.88 -0.63
CA GLU A 68 -11.75 3.88 -0.54
C GLU A 68 -12.32 5.27 -0.24
N SER A 69 -11.88 5.90 0.85
CA SER A 69 -12.36 7.25 1.22
C SER A 69 -11.99 8.32 0.20
N LYS A 70 -10.83 8.19 -0.48
CA LYS A 70 -10.53 9.09 -1.59
C LYS A 70 -11.48 8.89 -2.76
N MET A 71 -11.97 7.67 -3.00
CA MET A 71 -12.96 7.43 -4.06
C MET A 71 -14.33 8.00 -3.69
N GLU A 72 -14.74 7.93 -2.42
CA GLU A 72 -15.96 8.61 -1.93
C GLU A 72 -15.88 10.11 -2.17
N LYS A 73 -14.80 10.76 -1.72
CA LYS A 73 -14.55 12.18 -2.02
C LYS A 73 -14.47 12.47 -3.52
N ALA A 74 -13.91 11.55 -4.31
CA ALA A 74 -13.89 11.71 -5.76
C ALA A 74 -15.30 11.69 -6.37
N LYS A 75 -16.20 10.83 -5.86
CA LYS A 75 -17.62 10.81 -6.28
C LYS A 75 -18.30 12.14 -5.95
N GLU A 76 -18.10 12.68 -4.74
CA GLU A 76 -18.62 13.99 -4.33
C GLU A 76 -18.09 15.12 -5.24
N LEU A 77 -16.78 15.15 -5.51
CA LEU A 77 -16.17 16.18 -6.37
C LEU A 77 -16.61 16.05 -7.84
N LEU A 78 -16.90 14.84 -8.31
CA LEU A 78 -17.48 14.62 -9.63
C LEU A 78 -18.92 15.14 -9.71
N GLN A 79 -19.73 14.92 -8.67
CA GLN A 79 -21.08 15.50 -8.58
C GLN A 79 -21.04 17.03 -8.54
N ALA A 80 -20.01 17.61 -7.92
CA ALA A 80 -19.77 19.06 -7.91
C ALA A 80 -19.24 19.61 -9.25
N GLY A 81 -19.06 18.78 -10.28
CA GLY A 81 -18.70 19.20 -11.64
C GLY A 81 -17.20 19.43 -11.88
N LEU A 82 -16.32 18.98 -10.99
CA LEU A 82 -14.87 19.11 -11.17
C LEU A 82 -14.32 18.18 -12.26
N ASN A 83 -13.27 18.63 -12.94
CA ASN A 83 -12.62 17.81 -13.96
C ASN A 83 -11.88 16.62 -13.32
N LYS A 84 -12.07 15.42 -13.89
CA LYS A 84 -11.33 14.20 -13.56
C LYS A 84 -9.83 14.44 -13.34
N HIS A 85 -9.21 15.28 -14.17
CA HIS A 85 -7.78 15.58 -14.07
C HIS A 85 -7.39 16.34 -12.80
N GLN A 86 -8.23 17.28 -12.37
CA GLN A 86 -8.02 18.05 -11.14
C GLN A 86 -8.20 17.15 -9.92
N ILE A 87 -9.22 16.30 -9.94
CA ILE A 87 -9.59 15.42 -8.83
C ILE A 87 -8.47 14.45 -8.47
N TYR A 88 -7.92 13.69 -9.44
CA TYR A 88 -6.88 12.71 -9.10
C TYR A 88 -5.60 13.39 -8.59
N LYS A 89 -5.28 14.60 -9.09
CA LYS A 89 -4.12 15.40 -8.65
C LYS A 89 -4.31 15.89 -7.22
N GLN A 90 -5.48 16.44 -6.90
CA GLN A 90 -5.82 16.93 -5.56
C GLN A 90 -5.83 15.78 -4.53
N LEU A 91 -6.42 14.64 -4.88
CA LEU A 91 -6.52 13.48 -3.99
C LEU A 91 -5.25 12.62 -3.95
N SER A 92 -4.24 12.95 -4.76
CA SER A 92 -3.01 12.16 -4.90
C SER A 92 -3.29 10.68 -5.19
N ILE A 93 -4.17 10.41 -6.15
CA ILE A 93 -4.45 9.07 -6.69
C ILE A 93 -3.74 8.94 -8.04
N GLY A 94 -3.19 7.76 -8.34
CA GLY A 94 -2.63 7.49 -9.67
C GLY A 94 -3.74 7.50 -10.73
N PHE A 95 -3.52 8.19 -11.84
CA PHE A 95 -4.51 8.36 -12.93
C PHE A 95 -5.16 7.04 -13.37
N TYR A 96 -4.36 5.99 -13.56
CA TYR A 96 -4.86 4.68 -13.98
C TYR A 96 -5.80 4.05 -12.94
N VAL A 97 -5.45 4.14 -11.66
CA VAL A 97 -6.26 3.59 -10.56
C VAL A 97 -7.57 4.35 -10.43
N PHE A 98 -7.51 5.69 -10.53
CA PHE A 98 -8.68 6.55 -10.50
C PHE A 98 -9.67 6.21 -11.62
N ASN A 99 -9.21 6.17 -12.86
CA ASN A 99 -10.07 5.85 -14.01
C ASN A 99 -10.62 4.44 -13.95
N LYS A 100 -9.81 3.47 -13.52
CA LYS A 100 -10.25 2.08 -13.37
C LYS A 100 -11.40 1.98 -12.38
N LEU A 101 -11.27 2.60 -11.21
CA LEU A 101 -12.28 2.51 -10.16
C LEU A 101 -13.55 3.27 -10.48
N ILE A 102 -13.47 4.46 -11.08
CA ILE A 102 -14.66 5.21 -11.51
C ILE A 102 -15.40 4.52 -12.66
N GLY A 103 -14.69 3.78 -13.50
CA GLY A 103 -15.30 3.02 -14.59
C GLY A 103 -15.97 1.70 -14.17
N MET A 104 -15.72 1.23 -12.95
CA MET A 104 -16.34 0.01 -12.40
C MET A 104 -17.77 0.28 -11.92
N ALA A 105 -18.63 -0.74 -12.00
CA ALA A 105 -19.93 -0.73 -11.35
C ALA A 105 -19.78 -0.68 -9.81
N GLU A 106 -20.81 -0.21 -9.11
CA GLU A 106 -20.75 -0.01 -7.65
C GLU A 106 -20.48 -1.32 -6.89
N ASP A 107 -21.13 -2.41 -7.29
CA ASP A 107 -20.90 -3.77 -6.73
C ASP A 107 -19.45 -4.24 -6.91
N GLU A 108 -18.83 -3.92 -8.06
CA GLU A 108 -17.44 -4.28 -8.35
C GLU A 108 -16.45 -3.43 -7.53
N GLN A 109 -16.78 -2.16 -7.29
CA GLN A 109 -16.00 -1.28 -6.41
C GLN A 109 -16.03 -1.80 -4.98
N GLU A 110 -17.21 -2.18 -4.46
CA GLU A 110 -17.35 -2.76 -3.13
C GLU A 110 -16.55 -4.05 -2.97
N ALA A 111 -16.59 -4.93 -3.99
CA ALA A 111 -15.78 -6.15 -4.02
C ALA A 111 -14.28 -5.85 -4.03
N TYR A 112 -13.85 -4.80 -4.72
CA TYR A 112 -12.44 -4.36 -4.77
C TYR A 112 -11.92 -3.90 -3.40
N PHE A 113 -12.74 -3.17 -2.64
CA PHE A 113 -12.36 -2.66 -1.31
C PHE A 113 -12.56 -3.66 -0.18
N LYS A 114 -13.38 -4.70 -0.37
CA LYS A 114 -13.61 -5.74 0.62
C LYS A 114 -12.29 -6.38 1.07
N ASN A 115 -11.98 -6.22 2.36
CA ASN A 115 -10.80 -6.81 2.96
C ASN A 115 -10.95 -8.34 3.00
N SER A 116 -10.31 -9.03 2.05
CA SER A 116 -10.42 -10.48 1.88
C SER A 116 -10.14 -11.27 3.17
N GLY A 117 -9.34 -10.75 4.10
CA GLY A 117 -9.08 -11.39 5.39
C GLY A 117 -10.25 -11.33 6.38
N GLN A 118 -10.96 -10.21 6.46
CA GLN A 118 -12.13 -10.06 7.35
C GLN A 118 -13.33 -10.81 6.78
N ALA A 119 -13.59 -10.67 5.48
CA ALA A 119 -14.65 -11.40 4.80
C ALA A 119 -14.48 -12.93 4.94
N LYS A 120 -13.26 -13.44 4.76
CA LYS A 120 -12.95 -14.88 4.98
C LYS A 120 -13.16 -15.32 6.43
N HIS A 121 -12.95 -14.42 7.40
CA HIS A 121 -13.16 -14.75 8.80
C HIS A 121 -14.66 -14.79 9.14
N GLU A 122 -15.42 -13.80 8.68
CA GLU A 122 -16.87 -13.75 8.81
C GLU A 122 -17.49 -15.00 8.18
N GLU A 123 -17.11 -15.34 6.96
CA GLU A 123 -17.55 -16.55 6.26
C GLU A 123 -17.24 -17.86 7.02
N LYS A 124 -16.04 -17.97 7.61
CA LYS A 124 -15.70 -19.13 8.46
C LYS A 124 -16.54 -19.19 9.74
N THR A 125 -16.83 -18.02 10.30
CA THR A 125 -17.63 -17.90 11.53
C THR A 125 -19.09 -18.26 11.26
N THR A 126 -19.66 -17.77 10.17
CA THR A 126 -21.03 -18.09 9.75
C THR A 126 -21.17 -19.58 9.43
N ARG A 127 -20.25 -20.17 8.66
CA ARG A 127 -20.24 -21.62 8.40
C ARG A 127 -20.20 -22.45 9.69
N LYS A 128 -19.39 -22.04 10.66
CA LYS A 128 -19.27 -22.73 11.95
C LYS A 128 -20.55 -22.59 12.78
N LEU A 129 -21.21 -21.43 12.76
CA LEU A 129 -22.51 -21.22 13.41
C LEU A 129 -23.60 -22.12 12.81
N ILE A 130 -23.71 -22.14 11.49
CA ILE A 130 -24.67 -23.00 10.77
C ILE A 130 -24.46 -24.46 11.15
N LEU A 131 -23.21 -24.94 11.14
CA LEU A 131 -22.88 -26.31 11.54
C LEU A 131 -23.27 -26.62 12.99
N ILE A 132 -23.06 -25.69 13.92
CA ILE A 132 -23.45 -25.86 15.33
C ILE A 132 -24.97 -26.00 15.44
N ASP A 133 -25.73 -25.14 14.75
CA ASP A 133 -27.19 -25.18 14.75
C ASP A 133 -27.73 -26.47 14.14
N GLU A 134 -27.14 -26.95 13.04
CA GLU A 134 -27.51 -28.22 12.42
C GLU A 134 -27.21 -29.42 13.32
N VAL A 135 -26.08 -29.41 14.03
CA VAL A 135 -25.72 -30.43 15.02
C VAL A 135 -26.73 -30.45 16.17
N ARG A 136 -27.12 -29.28 16.67
CA ARG A 136 -28.12 -29.15 17.75
C ARG A 136 -29.50 -29.63 17.29
N LYS A 137 -29.94 -29.25 16.08
CA LYS A 137 -31.18 -29.74 15.49
C LYS A 137 -31.19 -31.26 15.34
N ALA A 138 -30.10 -31.85 14.83
CA ALA A 138 -29.96 -33.29 14.66
C ALA A 138 -29.98 -34.05 16.00
N HIS A 139 -29.39 -33.47 17.04
CA HIS A 139 -29.44 -34.05 18.38
C HIS A 139 -30.86 -33.98 18.97
N ASN A 140 -31.54 -32.84 18.82
CA ASN A 140 -32.92 -32.67 19.29
C ASN A 140 -33.91 -33.58 18.54
N SER A 141 -33.61 -33.95 17.29
CA SER A 141 -34.38 -34.95 16.53
C SER A 141 -34.06 -36.41 16.90
N GLY A 142 -33.27 -36.63 17.97
CA GLY A 142 -33.00 -37.97 18.52
C GLY A 142 -31.82 -38.71 17.89
N HIS A 143 -30.99 -38.06 17.05
CA HIS A 143 -29.79 -38.71 16.54
C HIS A 143 -28.70 -38.81 17.60
N SER A 144 -28.09 -39.99 17.72
CA SER A 144 -26.94 -40.20 18.60
C SER A 144 -25.72 -39.39 18.14
N MET A 145 -24.85 -39.03 19.07
CA MET A 145 -23.61 -38.30 18.75
C MET A 145 -22.75 -39.00 17.70
N ARG A 146 -22.78 -40.34 17.63
CA ARG A 146 -22.07 -41.13 16.62
C ARG A 146 -22.68 -40.95 15.22
N GLN A 147 -24.00 -40.92 15.12
CA GLN A 147 -24.70 -40.67 13.85
C GLN A 147 -24.47 -39.24 13.37
N ILE A 148 -24.53 -38.27 14.28
CA ILE A 148 -24.24 -36.85 13.98
C ILE A 148 -22.81 -36.68 13.50
N ALA A 149 -21.83 -37.25 14.21
CA ALA A 149 -20.42 -37.23 13.81
C ALA A 149 -20.20 -37.80 12.40
N LYS A 150 -20.89 -38.90 12.07
CA LYS A 150 -20.83 -39.51 10.73
C LYS A 150 -21.53 -38.65 9.68
N LYS A 151 -22.68 -38.05 10.00
CA LYS A 151 -23.48 -37.22 9.09
C LYS A 151 -22.79 -35.93 8.69
N PHE A 152 -22.14 -35.26 9.65
CA PHE A 152 -21.48 -33.97 9.44
C PHE A 152 -19.96 -34.06 9.32
N GLU A 153 -19.41 -35.28 9.22
CA GLU A 153 -17.97 -35.55 9.08
C GLU A 153 -17.08 -34.85 10.13
N ILE A 154 -17.56 -34.81 11.39
CA ILE A 154 -16.85 -34.21 12.52
C ILE A 154 -16.54 -35.22 13.61
N SER A 155 -15.52 -34.94 14.43
CA SER A 155 -15.20 -35.78 15.58
C SER A 155 -16.33 -35.74 16.63
N ARG A 156 -16.52 -36.86 17.35
CA ARG A 156 -17.50 -36.92 18.46
C ARG A 156 -17.21 -35.90 19.56
N GLN A 157 -15.93 -35.54 19.76
CA GLN A 157 -15.53 -34.48 20.69
C GLN A 157 -16.06 -33.11 20.25
N ASN A 158 -16.02 -32.80 18.94
CA ASN A 158 -16.60 -31.57 18.41
C ASN A 158 -18.12 -31.58 18.52
N VAL A 159 -18.79 -32.73 18.29
CA VAL A 159 -20.24 -32.86 18.54
C VAL A 159 -20.56 -32.55 19.99
N SER A 160 -19.86 -33.18 20.94
CA SER A 160 -20.01 -32.92 22.38
C SER A 160 -19.81 -31.45 22.71
N ARG A 161 -18.79 -30.81 22.12
CA ARG A 161 -18.52 -29.39 22.31
C ARG A 161 -19.68 -28.55 21.78
N TYR A 162 -20.15 -28.79 20.56
CA TYR A 162 -21.20 -27.98 19.91
C TYR A 162 -22.58 -28.09 20.56
N LEU A 163 -22.83 -29.16 21.31
CA LEU A 163 -24.06 -29.33 22.10
C LEU A 163 -24.06 -28.56 23.41
N ARG A 164 -22.92 -28.01 23.86
CA ARG A 164 -22.90 -27.15 25.04
C ARG A 164 -23.50 -25.78 24.72
N ASP A 165 -24.07 -25.12 25.73
CA ASP A 165 -24.66 -23.80 25.58
C ASP A 165 -23.60 -22.67 25.50
N ASP A 166 -22.39 -22.92 26.03
CA ASP A 166 -21.29 -21.96 26.17
C ASP A 166 -20.30 -21.95 24.98
N VAL A 167 -20.72 -22.39 23.80
CA VAL A 167 -19.80 -22.56 22.66
C VAL A 167 -19.33 -21.22 22.12
N ILE A 168 -18.07 -20.90 22.39
CA ILE A 168 -17.42 -19.74 21.80
C ILE A 168 -16.97 -20.06 20.37
N VAL A 169 -17.61 -19.41 19.39
CA VAL A 169 -17.31 -19.61 17.96
C VAL A 169 -15.99 -18.94 17.57
N ILE A 170 -15.74 -17.75 18.12
CA ILE A 170 -14.55 -16.93 17.90
C ILE A 170 -13.50 -17.26 18.97
N HIS A 171 -12.28 -17.56 18.56
CA HIS A 171 -11.22 -17.87 19.53
C HIS A 171 -10.86 -16.64 20.38
N GLY A 172 -10.64 -16.79 21.68
CA GLY A 172 -10.37 -15.66 22.60
C GLY A 172 -9.11 -14.86 22.28
N SER A 173 -8.15 -15.44 21.54
CA SER A 173 -6.99 -14.71 21.03
C SER A 173 -7.25 -13.95 19.72
N TYR A 174 -8.44 -14.07 19.14
CA TYR A 174 -8.79 -13.30 17.95
C TYR A 174 -8.75 -11.80 18.27
N GLY A 175 -8.07 -11.03 17.44
CA GLY A 175 -7.83 -9.61 17.67
C GLY A 175 -6.68 -9.30 18.65
N THR A 176 -6.23 -10.27 19.46
CA THR A 176 -5.05 -10.08 20.33
C THR A 176 -3.77 -10.03 19.50
N LYS A 177 -2.83 -9.17 19.91
CA LYS A 177 -1.57 -8.95 19.19
C LYS A 177 -0.41 -9.05 20.16
N ARG A 178 0.64 -9.74 19.71
CA ARG A 178 1.93 -9.72 20.39
C ARG A 178 2.61 -8.38 20.11
N LYS A 179 3.37 -7.88 21.09
CA LYS A 179 4.16 -6.66 20.93
C LYS A 179 5.18 -6.85 19.80
N SER A 180 5.25 -5.88 18.90
CA SER A 180 6.20 -5.85 17.79
C SER A 180 7.46 -5.08 18.17
N ILE A 181 8.57 -5.36 17.47
CA ILE A 181 9.83 -4.60 17.62
C ILE A 181 9.62 -3.11 17.28
N LEU A 182 8.64 -2.80 16.43
CA LEU A 182 8.31 -1.44 16.03
C LEU A 182 7.53 -0.69 17.13
N ASP A 183 6.92 -1.40 18.08
CA ASP A 183 6.01 -0.82 19.08
C ASP A 183 6.72 0.24 19.95
N SER A 184 8.00 0.04 20.24
CA SER A 184 8.82 1.00 21.01
C SER A 184 9.09 2.33 20.28
N TYR A 185 8.85 2.38 18.96
CA TYR A 185 9.17 3.53 18.11
C TYR A 185 7.93 4.23 17.54
N LEU A 186 6.71 3.75 17.84
CA LEU A 186 5.47 4.23 17.19
C LEU A 186 5.24 5.73 17.37
N ASN A 187 5.41 6.26 18.59
CA ASN A 187 5.24 7.69 18.86
C ASN A 187 6.13 8.55 17.96
N GLY A 188 7.39 8.16 17.76
CA GLY A 188 8.31 8.88 16.88
C GLY A 188 7.96 8.73 15.40
N ILE A 189 7.44 7.57 15.01
CA ILE A 189 6.97 7.31 13.64
C ILE A 189 5.75 8.16 13.33
N ASP A 190 4.82 8.31 14.26
CA ASP A 190 3.59 9.09 14.07
C ASP A 190 3.90 10.55 13.82
N VAL A 191 4.82 11.14 14.60
CA VAL A 191 5.31 12.51 14.39
C VAL A 191 5.90 12.68 13.00
N LEU A 192 6.77 11.76 12.56
CA LEU A 192 7.40 11.83 11.25
C LEU A 192 6.39 11.64 10.10
N ILE A 193 5.37 10.80 10.29
CA ILE A 193 4.29 10.62 9.32
C ILE A 193 3.48 11.91 9.20
N ASN A 194 3.14 12.55 10.32
CA ASN A 194 2.39 13.81 10.34
C ASN A 194 3.17 14.96 9.71
N GLN A 195 4.50 14.97 9.84
CA GLN A 195 5.40 15.89 9.15
C GLN A 195 5.57 15.59 7.65
N GLY A 196 4.96 14.52 7.13
CA GLY A 196 4.95 14.21 5.70
C GLY A 196 6.15 13.39 5.20
N TYR A 197 6.95 12.81 6.09
CA TYR A 197 8.11 12.01 5.70
C TYR A 197 7.71 10.72 4.96
N THR A 198 8.55 10.30 4.01
CA THR A 198 8.36 9.03 3.28
C THR A 198 8.78 7.85 4.13
N CYS A 199 8.17 6.67 3.92
CA CYS A 199 8.52 5.47 4.70
C CYS A 199 10.02 5.15 4.65
N ASN A 200 10.66 5.35 3.50
CA ASN A 200 12.10 5.10 3.34
C ASN A 200 12.95 6.04 4.21
N ARG A 201 12.54 7.30 4.36
CA ARG A 201 13.25 8.27 5.19
C ARG A 201 13.02 7.99 6.67
N ILE A 202 11.78 7.66 7.05
CA ILE A 202 11.45 7.23 8.41
C ILE A 202 12.26 5.98 8.76
N GLU A 203 12.30 4.96 7.90
CA GLU A 203 13.07 3.74 8.13
C GLU A 203 14.55 4.02 8.44
N LYS A 204 15.20 4.89 7.66
CA LYS A 204 16.60 5.29 7.91
C LYS A 204 16.78 5.91 9.30
N ILE A 205 15.87 6.80 9.71
CA ILE A 205 15.89 7.46 11.01
C ILE A 205 15.72 6.44 12.14
N ILE A 206 14.77 5.50 12.03
CA ILE A 206 14.53 4.53 13.11
C ILE A 206 15.67 3.50 13.20
N ARG A 207 16.29 3.12 12.06
CA ARG A 207 17.48 2.25 12.06
C ARG A 207 18.67 2.89 12.76
N GLN A 208 18.89 4.19 12.56
CA GLN A 208 19.91 4.94 13.32
C GLN A 208 19.65 4.94 14.83
N LYS A 209 18.37 4.85 15.24
CA LYS A 209 17.96 4.73 16.66
C LYS A 209 18.04 3.30 17.20
N GLY A 210 18.53 2.33 16.43
CA GLY A 210 18.74 0.95 16.87
C GLY A 210 17.60 -0.03 16.54
N CYS A 211 16.63 0.34 15.69
CA CYS A 211 15.58 -0.59 15.28
C CYS A 211 16.10 -1.62 14.25
N THR A 212 15.96 -2.90 14.57
CA THR A 212 16.32 -4.04 13.72
C THR A 212 15.16 -4.56 12.87
N GLY A 213 13.99 -3.91 12.95
CA GLY A 213 12.78 -4.32 12.25
C GLY A 213 12.88 -4.25 10.73
N SER A 214 12.07 -5.07 10.05
CA SER A 214 11.91 -5.05 8.59
C SER A 214 11.18 -3.80 8.09
N SER A 215 11.56 -3.31 6.90
CA SER A 215 10.87 -2.22 6.18
C SER A 215 9.37 -2.47 5.99
N THR A 216 8.98 -3.75 5.91
CA THR A 216 7.59 -4.16 5.72
C THR A 216 6.74 -3.88 6.95
N LEU A 217 7.29 -3.96 8.17
CA LEU A 217 6.57 -3.63 9.41
C LEU A 217 6.13 -2.17 9.42
N LEU A 218 7.00 -1.25 9.01
CA LEU A 218 6.68 0.17 8.90
C LEU A 218 5.59 0.43 7.85
N ARG A 219 5.66 -0.23 6.69
CA ARG A 219 4.62 -0.13 5.65
C ARG A 219 3.27 -0.65 6.16
N HIS A 220 3.26 -1.81 6.82
CA HIS A 220 2.04 -2.36 7.41
C HIS A 220 1.46 -1.44 8.50
N TYR A 221 2.32 -0.90 9.37
CA TYR A 221 1.92 0.05 10.40
C TYR A 221 1.27 1.29 9.78
N ARG A 222 1.93 1.91 8.78
CA ARG A 222 1.37 3.07 8.08
C ARG A 222 0.03 2.76 7.43
N SER A 223 -0.11 1.63 6.73
CA SER A 223 -1.39 1.22 6.13
C SER A 223 -2.48 1.01 7.19
N LYS A 224 -2.12 0.49 8.37
CA LYS A 224 -3.04 0.31 9.50
C LYS A 224 -3.45 1.65 10.11
N LEU A 225 -2.52 2.59 10.28
CA LEU A 225 -2.81 3.94 10.74
C LEU A 225 -3.85 4.63 9.86
N LYS A 226 -3.69 4.56 8.53
CA LYS A 226 -4.69 5.13 7.59
C LYS A 226 -6.11 4.59 7.86
N LYS A 227 -6.23 3.28 8.09
CA LYS A 227 -7.51 2.64 8.44
C LYS A 227 -8.06 3.11 9.79
N PHE A 228 -7.20 3.35 10.78
CA PHE A 228 -7.61 3.87 12.08
C PHE A 228 -8.11 5.31 12.00
N TYR A 229 -7.41 6.19 11.27
CA TYR A 229 -7.86 7.56 11.07
C TYR A 229 -9.25 7.61 10.42
N MET A 230 -9.55 6.71 9.46
CA MET A 230 -10.90 6.63 8.88
C MET A 230 -11.98 6.20 9.88
N LYS A 231 -11.70 5.21 10.74
CA LYS A 231 -12.68 4.75 11.74
C LYS A 231 -13.04 5.79 12.81
N ASN A 232 -12.22 6.81 13.01
CA ASN A 232 -12.42 7.85 14.04
C ASN A 232 -12.89 9.20 13.45
N ILE A 233 -13.10 9.29 12.13
CA ILE A 233 -13.62 10.48 11.43
C ILE A 233 -15.12 10.32 11.10
N ILE A 234 -15.65 9.10 11.18
CA ILE A 234 -17.09 8.75 11.11
C ILE A 234 -17.62 8.63 12.53
#